data_AF-A0A0J0YIB8-F1
#
_entry.id   AF-A0A0J0YIB8-F1
#
_cell.length_a   1.000
_cell.length_b   1.000
_cell.length_c   1.000
_cell.angle_alpha   90.00
_cell.angle_beta   90.00
_cell.angle_gamma   90.00
#
_symmetry.space_group_name_H-M   'P 1'
#
loop_
_entity.id
_entity.type
_entity.pdbx_description
1 polymer ?
#
loop_
_entity_poly.entity_id
_entity_poly.type
_entity_poly.pdbx_seq_one_letter_code
_entity_poly.pdbx_strand_id
1 'polypeptide(L)'
;MKKKIFYLLLFCFVLSIPYFLSKNEIFKPKTQIDTNKTLNIKDLNARKFIQLFIEKYDQKRGLNSVTFSGDFPKNWVKKEDVEYLISILNSNQKCCGYMNTFSSFISEDNAEVGGFAIIFLNSYITNSKIELGLNSNPKVDKKEIEKIMYWYNNLKNK
;
A
#
# COMPACT_ATOMS: atom_id res chain seq x y z
N MET A 1 30.72 8.72 -46.52
CA MET A 1 29.60 9.27 -45.71
C MET A 1 28.80 8.21 -44.95
N LYS A 2 28.55 7.00 -45.49
CA LYS A 2 27.69 5.97 -44.85
C LYS A 2 28.18 5.46 -43.48
N LYS A 3 29.49 5.38 -43.23
CA LYS A 3 30.04 4.93 -41.94
C LYS A 3 29.80 5.92 -40.79
N LYS A 4 29.75 7.23 -41.07
CA LYS A 4 29.55 8.27 -40.03
C LYS A 4 28.11 8.31 -39.51
N ILE A 5 27.13 7.96 -40.35
CA ILE A 5 25.70 7.87 -39.96
C ILE A 5 25.45 6.66 -39.05
N PHE A 6 26.17 5.55 -39.27
CA PHE A 6 26.05 4.36 -38.44
C PHE A 6 26.50 4.60 -36.98
N TYR A 7 27.60 5.35 -36.78
CA TYR A 7 28.05 5.71 -35.43
C TYR A 7 27.11 6.68 -34.71
N LEU A 8 26.43 7.57 -35.45
CA LEU A 8 25.47 8.51 -34.87
C LEU A 8 24.22 7.78 -34.35
N LEU A 9 23.72 6.77 -35.09
CA LEU A 9 22.58 5.95 -34.67
C LEU A 9 22.92 5.02 -33.49
N LEU A 10 24.14 4.49 -33.44
CA LEU A 10 24.61 3.66 -32.32
C LEU A 10 24.71 4.49 -31.02
N PHE A 11 25.13 5.74 -31.10
CA PHE A 11 25.27 6.63 -29.94
C PHE A 11 23.90 7.00 -29.31
N CYS A 12 22.85 7.16 -30.13
CA CYS A 12 21.48 7.40 -29.63
C CYS A 12 20.89 6.18 -28.89
N PHE A 13 21.29 4.95 -29.25
CA PHE A 13 20.81 3.74 -28.59
C PHE A 13 21.48 3.52 -27.22
N VAL A 14 22.73 3.93 -27.02
CA VAL A 14 23.43 3.75 -25.74
C VAL A 14 22.92 4.72 -24.65
N LEU A 15 22.45 5.91 -25.04
CA LEU A 15 21.94 6.92 -24.11
C LEU A 15 20.50 6.70 -23.64
N SER A 16 19.72 5.82 -24.28
CA SER A 16 18.33 5.53 -23.90
C SER A 16 18.18 4.33 -22.95
N ILE A 17 19.19 3.46 -22.86
CA ILE A 17 19.18 2.27 -21.98
C ILE A 17 19.13 2.63 -20.47
N PRO A 18 19.83 3.67 -19.95
CA PRO A 18 19.79 3.96 -18.52
C PRO A 18 18.43 4.50 -18.03
N TYR A 19 17.68 5.17 -18.91
CA TYR A 19 16.37 5.73 -18.56
C TYR A 19 15.28 4.67 -18.44
N PHE A 20 15.42 3.54 -19.14
CA PHE A 20 14.42 2.46 -19.10
C PHE A 20 14.63 1.53 -17.90
N LEU A 21 15.87 1.37 -17.43
CA LEU A 21 16.19 0.51 -16.28
C LEU A 21 15.93 1.15 -14.90
N SER A 22 15.78 2.48 -14.80
CA SER A 22 15.48 3.14 -13.52
C SER A 22 14.03 2.95 -13.04
N LYS A 23 13.09 2.54 -13.91
CA LYS A 23 11.66 2.53 -13.58
C LYS A 23 11.14 1.17 -13.11
N ASN A 24 11.88 0.10 -13.37
CA ASN A 24 11.48 -1.26 -13.08
C ASN A 24 12.57 -1.94 -12.26
N GLU A 25 12.52 -1.77 -10.94
CA GLU A 25 12.77 -2.84 -9.95
C GLU A 25 12.73 -2.24 -8.54
N ILE A 26 11.51 -1.92 -8.08
CA ILE A 26 11.23 -2.12 -6.66
C ILE A 26 11.27 -3.62 -6.47
N PHE A 27 12.42 -4.15 -6.05
CA PHE A 27 12.55 -5.52 -5.58
C PHE A 27 11.44 -5.74 -4.54
N LYS A 28 10.37 -6.47 -4.91
CA LYS A 28 9.31 -6.88 -3.99
C LYS A 28 9.78 -8.20 -3.39
N PRO A 29 10.46 -8.22 -2.23
CA PRO A 29 10.72 -9.48 -1.55
C PRO A 29 9.35 -10.12 -1.28
N LYS A 30 9.06 -11.21 -1.98
CA LYS A 30 7.79 -11.94 -1.85
C LYS A 30 7.64 -12.33 -0.39
N THR A 31 6.63 -11.79 0.28
CA THR A 31 6.37 -12.15 1.68
C THR A 31 6.05 -13.64 1.70
N GLN A 32 6.89 -14.47 2.35
CA GLN A 32 6.57 -15.87 2.60
C GLN A 32 5.49 -15.93 3.69
N ILE A 33 4.25 -15.67 3.30
CA ILE A 33 3.08 -15.86 4.15
C ILE A 33 2.51 -17.22 3.79
N ASP A 34 2.60 -18.17 4.73
CA ASP A 34 2.00 -19.50 4.58
C ASP A 34 0.49 -19.36 4.41
N THR A 35 -0.01 -19.66 3.21
CA THR A 35 -1.41 -19.49 2.83
C THR A 35 -2.33 -20.50 3.49
N ASN A 36 -1.80 -21.54 4.16
CA ASN A 36 -2.58 -22.58 4.82
C ASN A 36 -2.96 -22.23 6.26
N LYS A 37 -2.46 -21.12 6.81
CA LYS A 37 -2.75 -20.65 8.16
C LYS A 37 -3.74 -19.47 8.11
N THR A 38 -4.72 -19.48 9.00
CA THR A 38 -5.58 -18.31 9.25
C THR A 38 -4.70 -17.11 9.59
N LEU A 39 -4.79 -16.05 8.79
CA LEU A 39 -4.02 -14.84 9.02
C LEU A 39 -4.56 -14.10 10.24
N ASN A 40 -3.68 -13.87 11.21
CA ASN A 40 -3.99 -13.05 12.36
C ASN A 40 -3.42 -11.64 12.14
N ILE A 41 -4.27 -10.63 12.30
CA ILE A 41 -3.90 -9.24 12.07
C ILE A 41 -2.79 -8.75 13.03
N LYS A 42 -2.69 -9.38 14.20
CA LYS A 42 -1.70 -9.04 15.24
C LYS A 42 -0.27 -9.38 14.84
N ASP A 43 -0.08 -10.30 13.89
CA ASP A 43 1.24 -10.75 13.44
C ASP A 43 1.85 -9.84 12.36
N LEU A 44 1.11 -8.83 11.92
CA LEU A 44 1.51 -7.89 10.89
C LEU A 44 1.80 -6.51 11.49
N ASN A 45 2.68 -5.76 10.81
CA ASN A 45 2.75 -4.31 10.93
C ASN A 45 2.10 -3.66 9.71
N ALA A 46 2.00 -2.32 9.71
CA ALA A 46 1.32 -1.58 8.66
C ALA A 46 1.91 -1.87 7.26
N ARG A 47 3.25 -1.94 7.16
CA ARG A 47 3.93 -2.27 5.90
C ARG A 47 3.61 -3.66 5.38
N LYS A 48 3.72 -4.69 6.22
CA LYS A 48 3.43 -6.08 5.84
C LYS A 48 1.96 -6.26 5.48
N PHE A 49 1.06 -5.58 6.18
CA PHE A 49 -0.36 -5.57 5.84
C PHE A 49 -0.59 -5.03 4.42
N ILE A 50 -0.11 -3.82 4.12
CA ILE A 50 -0.29 -3.20 2.81
C ILE A 50 0.36 -4.04 1.71
N GLN A 51 1.57 -4.55 1.95
CA GLN A 51 2.27 -5.39 1.00
C GLN A 51 1.48 -6.65 0.65
N LEU A 52 0.94 -7.35 1.65
CA LEU A 52 0.11 -8.53 1.44
C LEU A 52 -1.13 -8.22 0.59
N PHE A 53 -1.76 -7.06 0.80
CA PHE A 53 -2.96 -6.64 0.07
C PHE A 53 -2.65 -6.29 -1.38
N ILE A 54 -1.46 -5.75 -1.65
CA ILE A 54 -0.95 -5.51 -3.00
C ILE A 54 -0.58 -6.83 -3.69
N GLU A 55 0.08 -7.75 -2.97
CA GLU A 55 0.56 -9.01 -3.53
C GLU A 55 -0.57 -9.99 -3.86
N LYS A 56 -1.65 -10.01 -3.06
CA LYS A 56 -2.81 -10.87 -3.31
C LYS A 56 -3.80 -10.30 -4.33
N TYR A 57 -3.67 -9.03 -4.67
CA TYR A 57 -4.56 -8.37 -5.63
C TYR A 57 -4.33 -8.92 -7.04
N ASP A 58 -5.43 -9.29 -7.71
CA ASP A 58 -5.43 -9.73 -9.10
C ASP A 58 -6.57 -9.01 -9.84
N GLN A 59 -6.19 -8.17 -10.80
CA GLN A 59 -7.15 -7.40 -11.60
C GLN A 59 -8.12 -8.29 -12.39
N LYS A 60 -7.75 -9.54 -12.68
CA LYS A 60 -8.61 -10.50 -13.40
C LYS A 60 -9.60 -11.22 -12.48
N ARG A 61 -9.42 -11.15 -11.15
CA ARG A 61 -10.36 -11.72 -10.17
C ARG A 61 -11.47 -10.72 -9.89
N GLY A 62 -12.71 -11.20 -9.93
CA GLY A 62 -13.88 -10.39 -9.53
C GLY A 62 -13.93 -10.10 -8.03
N LEU A 63 -13.31 -10.96 -7.21
CA LEU A 63 -13.28 -10.82 -5.75
C LEU A 63 -11.83 -10.68 -5.27
N ASN A 64 -11.49 -9.49 -4.76
CA ASN A 64 -10.18 -9.18 -4.22
C ASN A 64 -10.31 -8.81 -2.75
N SER A 65 -10.23 -9.79 -1.85
CA SER A 65 -10.22 -9.55 -0.41
C SER A 65 -9.19 -10.43 0.31
N VAL A 66 -8.69 -9.94 1.44
CA VAL A 66 -7.89 -10.73 2.38
C VAL A 66 -8.65 -10.88 3.67
N THR A 67 -8.86 -12.13 4.07
CA THR A 67 -9.61 -12.47 5.29
C THR A 67 -8.67 -12.58 6.49
N PHE A 68 -9.03 -11.91 7.58
CA PHE A 68 -8.34 -11.98 8.87
C PHE A 68 -9.27 -12.40 9.99
N SER A 69 -8.71 -13.13 10.94
CA SER A 69 -9.34 -13.37 12.23
C SER A 69 -8.88 -12.35 13.27
N GLY A 70 -9.78 -11.99 14.18
CA GLY A 70 -9.49 -11.15 15.33
C GLY A 70 -9.43 -9.65 15.01
N ASP A 71 -9.04 -8.88 16.02
CA ASP A 71 -9.05 -7.43 15.99
C ASP A 71 -7.65 -6.84 15.96
N PHE A 72 -7.53 -5.65 15.37
CA PHE A 72 -6.36 -4.80 15.49
C PHE A 72 -6.06 -4.51 16.97
N PRO A 73 -4.83 -4.76 17.46
CA PRO A 73 -4.39 -4.30 18.76
C PRO A 73 -4.54 -2.78 18.94
N LYS A 74 -4.66 -2.34 20.19
CA LYS A 74 -4.48 -0.92 20.50
C LYS A 74 -3.06 -0.49 20.14
N ASN A 75 -2.91 0.73 19.60
CA ASN A 75 -1.62 1.28 19.17
C ASN A 75 -0.90 0.36 18.17
N TRP A 76 -1.65 -0.26 17.25
CA TRP A 76 -1.06 -1.20 16.29
C TRP A 76 -0.08 -0.51 15.34
N VAL A 77 -0.39 0.72 14.90
CA VAL A 77 0.53 1.56 14.13
C VAL A 77 1.57 2.16 15.07
N LYS A 78 2.86 2.00 14.73
CA LYS A 78 3.98 2.50 15.52
C LYS A 78 4.62 3.72 14.87
N LYS A 79 5.48 4.44 15.60
CA LYS A 79 6.15 5.65 15.11
C LYS A 79 6.99 5.35 13.87
N GLU A 80 7.64 4.20 13.84
CA GLU A 80 8.44 3.70 12.71
C GLU A 80 7.62 3.41 11.45
N ASP A 81 6.30 3.23 11.56
CA ASP A 81 5.41 3.04 10.41
C ASP A 81 5.03 4.37 9.74
N VAL A 82 5.12 5.50 10.45
CA VAL A 82 4.59 6.80 9.99
C VAL A 82 5.21 7.25 8.67
N GLU A 83 6.54 7.24 8.56
CA GLU A 83 7.26 7.64 7.34
C GLU A 83 6.82 6.81 6.12
N TYR A 84 6.65 5.50 6.32
CA TYR A 84 6.15 4.62 5.27
C TYR A 84 4.73 4.99 4.87
N LEU A 85 3.83 5.16 5.84
CA LEU A 85 2.43 5.47 5.57
C LEU A 85 2.26 6.82 4.87
N ILE A 86 3.05 7.83 5.26
CA ILE A 86 3.09 9.12 4.56
C ILE A 86 3.54 8.94 3.11
N SER A 87 4.57 8.12 2.85
CA SER A 87 5.08 7.91 1.49
C SER A 87 4.06 7.28 0.52
N ILE A 88 3.07 6.56 1.05
CA ILE A 88 2.02 5.89 0.26
C ILE A 88 0.65 6.57 0.36
N LEU A 89 0.54 7.67 1.12
CA LEU A 89 -0.72 8.31 1.50
C LEU A 89 -1.58 8.73 0.29
N ASN A 90 -0.93 9.21 -0.78
CA ASN A 90 -1.59 9.64 -2.03
C ASN A 90 -1.77 8.50 -3.07
N SER A 91 -1.48 7.25 -2.70
CA SER A 91 -1.47 6.15 -3.66
C SER A 91 -2.88 5.68 -4.02
N ASN A 92 -3.30 5.96 -5.26
CA ASN A 92 -4.52 5.41 -5.86
C ASN A 92 -4.33 3.97 -6.38
N GLN A 93 -3.21 3.31 -6.07
CA GLN A 93 -2.96 1.94 -6.48
C GLN A 93 -4.02 1.01 -5.89
N LYS A 94 -4.67 0.22 -6.75
CA LYS A 94 -5.66 -0.78 -6.32
C LYS A 94 -4.99 -1.91 -5.55
N CYS A 95 -5.70 -2.40 -4.54
CA CYS A 95 -5.30 -3.55 -3.72
C CYS A 95 -6.54 -4.30 -3.23
N CYS A 96 -6.36 -5.44 -2.55
CA CYS A 96 -7.46 -6.18 -1.95
C CYS A 96 -8.23 -5.36 -0.89
N GLY A 97 -9.50 -5.70 -0.69
CA GLY A 97 -10.28 -5.29 0.48
C GLY A 97 -9.92 -6.05 1.75
N TYR A 98 -10.27 -5.48 2.89
CA TYR A 98 -10.22 -6.17 4.18
C TYR A 98 -11.54 -6.90 4.43
N MET A 99 -11.46 -8.14 4.89
CA MET A 99 -12.61 -8.91 5.36
C MET A 99 -12.28 -9.57 6.69
N ASN A 100 -13.20 -9.46 7.64
CA ASN A 100 -13.14 -10.22 8.88
C ASN A 100 -13.75 -11.61 8.66
N THR A 101 -13.26 -12.64 9.37
CA THR A 101 -13.83 -14.00 9.33
C THR A 101 -15.31 -14.06 9.71
N PHE A 102 -15.81 -13.09 10.49
CA PHE A 102 -17.22 -12.99 10.86
C PHE A 102 -18.08 -12.22 9.84
N SER A 103 -17.53 -11.78 8.71
CA SER A 103 -18.30 -11.11 7.67
C SER A 103 -19.20 -12.10 6.93
N SER A 104 -20.50 -11.78 6.84
CA SER A 104 -21.45 -12.47 5.95
C SER A 104 -21.59 -11.79 4.59
N PHE A 105 -20.90 -10.67 4.37
CA PHE A 105 -20.97 -9.88 3.14
C PHE A 105 -19.59 -9.81 2.47
N ILE A 106 -19.58 -10.07 1.16
CA ILE A 106 -18.40 -9.96 0.30
C ILE A 106 -18.64 -8.78 -0.63
N SER A 107 -17.71 -7.83 -0.62
CA SER A 107 -17.75 -6.67 -1.51
C SER A 107 -16.88 -6.94 -2.74
N GLU A 108 -17.39 -6.57 -3.91
CA GLU A 108 -16.68 -6.64 -5.19
C GLU A 108 -15.80 -5.40 -5.43
N ASP A 109 -15.93 -4.38 -4.58
CA ASP A 109 -15.11 -3.18 -4.68
C ASP A 109 -13.65 -3.45 -4.30
N ASN A 110 -12.74 -2.77 -4.98
CA ASN A 110 -11.31 -2.82 -4.67
C ASN A 110 -10.92 -1.66 -3.76
N ALA A 111 -10.09 -1.91 -2.75
CA ALA A 111 -9.50 -0.84 -1.95
C ALA A 111 -8.37 -0.10 -2.70
N GLU A 112 -7.94 1.02 -2.14
CA GLU A 112 -6.76 1.78 -2.56
C GLU A 112 -5.73 1.81 -1.44
N VAL A 113 -4.46 1.68 -1.80
CA VAL A 113 -3.33 1.67 -0.85
C VAL A 113 -3.35 2.90 0.05
N GLY A 114 -3.56 4.08 -0.52
CA GLY A 114 -3.65 5.33 0.23
C GLY A 114 -4.85 5.40 1.18
N GLY A 115 -5.97 4.72 0.85
CA GLY A 115 -7.14 4.65 1.72
C GLY A 115 -6.84 3.93 3.03
N PHE A 116 -6.11 2.82 3.00
CA PHE A 116 -5.64 2.17 4.23
C PHE A 116 -4.63 3.04 4.99
N ALA A 117 -3.72 3.72 4.26
CA ALA A 117 -2.74 4.60 4.89
C ALA A 117 -3.42 5.75 5.67
N ILE A 118 -4.50 6.33 5.13
CA ILE A 118 -5.32 7.33 5.82
C ILE A 118 -5.86 6.78 7.14
N ILE A 119 -6.51 5.62 7.11
CA ILE A 119 -7.09 5.00 8.32
C ILE A 119 -6.01 4.73 9.37
N PHE A 120 -4.87 4.17 8.95
CA PHE A 120 -3.77 3.84 9.85
C PHE A 120 -3.17 5.10 10.48
N LEU A 121 -2.90 6.14 9.68
CA LEU A 121 -2.39 7.40 10.19
C LEU A 121 -3.38 8.11 11.12
N ASN A 122 -4.67 8.13 10.77
CA ASN A 122 -5.70 8.69 11.65
C ASN A 122 -5.76 7.95 13.00
N SER A 123 -5.63 6.62 13.01
CA SER A 123 -5.57 5.84 14.25
C SER A 123 -4.35 6.21 15.11
N TYR A 124 -3.20 6.45 14.47
CA TYR A 124 -1.97 6.87 15.15
C TYR A 124 -2.09 8.28 15.72
N ILE A 125 -2.57 9.24 14.92
CA ILE A 125 -2.74 10.65 15.29
C ILE A 125 -3.69 10.80 16.48
N THR A 126 -4.79 10.04 16.46
CA THR A 126 -5.85 10.12 17.47
C THR A 126 -5.65 9.15 18.64
N ASN A 127 -4.60 8.33 18.62
CA ASN A 127 -4.35 7.26 19.60
C ASN A 127 -5.55 6.31 19.78
N SER A 128 -6.21 5.98 18.66
CA SER A 128 -7.42 5.15 18.62
C SER A 128 -7.13 3.77 18.03
N LYS A 129 -8.06 2.83 18.22
CA LYS A 129 -8.00 1.50 17.60
C LYS A 129 -8.34 1.64 16.11
N ILE A 130 -7.72 0.83 15.25
CA ILE A 130 -8.13 0.75 13.85
C ILE A 130 -9.50 0.08 13.76
N GLU A 131 -10.42 0.74 13.07
CA GLU A 131 -11.77 0.24 12.81
C GLU A 131 -12.00 0.07 11.32
N LEU A 132 -11.93 -1.18 10.85
CA LEU A 132 -12.29 -1.56 9.47
C LEU A 132 -13.63 -2.30 9.39
N GLY A 133 -14.37 -2.39 10.50
CA GLY A 133 -15.62 -3.15 10.57
C GLY A 133 -15.45 -4.63 10.22
N LEU A 134 -16.49 -5.24 9.64
CA LEU A 134 -16.46 -6.63 9.14
C LEU A 134 -15.93 -6.72 7.70
N ASN A 135 -16.08 -5.67 6.91
CA ASN A 135 -15.62 -5.58 5.53
C ASN A 135 -15.29 -4.12 5.20
N SER A 136 -14.16 -3.87 4.54
CA SER A 136 -13.74 -2.51 4.19
C SER A 136 -12.95 -2.45 2.90
N ASN A 137 -13.30 -1.47 2.06
CA ASN A 137 -12.61 -1.10 0.82
C ASN A 137 -12.24 0.39 0.80
N PRO A 138 -11.29 0.82 1.64
CA PRO A 138 -10.94 2.24 1.78
C PRO A 138 -10.48 2.85 0.46
N LYS A 139 -10.86 4.11 0.24
CA LYS A 139 -10.46 4.92 -0.92
C LYS A 139 -9.64 6.11 -0.45
N VAL A 140 -8.88 6.69 -1.37
CA VAL A 140 -8.15 7.92 -1.11
C VAL A 140 -9.14 9.08 -0.93
N ASP A 141 -8.99 9.83 0.17
CA ASP A 141 -9.75 11.05 0.45
C ASP A 141 -8.78 12.24 0.56
N LYS A 142 -8.90 13.19 -0.38
CA LYS A 142 -8.03 14.38 -0.44
C LYS A 142 -8.12 15.25 0.80
N LYS A 143 -9.30 15.40 1.41
CA LYS A 143 -9.48 16.23 2.61
C LYS A 143 -8.78 15.61 3.81
N GLU A 144 -8.85 14.29 3.93
CA GLU A 144 -8.13 13.57 4.99
C GLU A 144 -6.61 13.64 4.78
N ILE A 145 -6.14 13.52 3.53
CA ILE A 145 -4.73 13.70 3.20
C ILE A 145 -4.22 15.07 3.63
N GLU A 146 -4.95 16.14 3.31
CA GLU A 146 -4.57 17.52 3.69
C GLU A 146 -4.42 17.67 5.20
N LYS A 147 -5.36 17.12 5.98
CA LYS A 147 -5.29 17.12 7.46
C LYS A 147 -4.06 16.37 7.98
N ILE A 148 -3.82 15.17 7.45
CA ILE A 148 -2.68 14.33 7.84
C ILE A 148 -1.35 15.01 7.50
N MET A 149 -1.22 15.59 6.30
CA MET A 149 -0.01 16.29 5.87
C MET A 149 0.24 17.55 6.70
N TYR A 150 -0.82 18.30 7.07
CA TYR A 150 -0.71 19.43 7.97
C TYR A 150 -0.16 19.01 9.34
N TRP A 151 -0.72 17.95 9.93
CA TRP A 151 -0.22 17.39 11.19
C TRP A 151 1.25 16.97 11.08
N TYR A 152 1.62 16.24 10.01
CA TYR A 152 2.95 15.70 9.82
C TYR A 152 4.02 16.79 9.65
N ASN A 153 3.70 17.86 8.90
CA ASN A 153 4.60 19.00 8.73
C ASN A 153 4.81 19.77 10.03
N ASN A 154 3.77 19.91 10.86
CA ASN A 154 3.88 20.56 12.17
C ASN A 154 4.67 19.75 13.20
N LEU A 155 4.78 18.44 13.04
CA LEU A 155 5.67 17.61 13.85
C LEU A 155 7.15 17.80 13.49
N LYS A 156 7.47 17.97 12.20
CA LYS A 156 8.86 18.16 11.74
C LYS A 156 9.45 19.51 12.15
N ASN A 157 8.59 20.49 12.40
CA ASN A 157 8.98 21.84 12.80
C ASN A 157 9.06 22.02 14.33
N LYS A 158 8.90 20.94 15.11
CA LYS A 158 9.06 20.89 16.57
C LYS A 158 10.29 20.08 16.95
#